data_AF-A0AA38F7P7-F1
#
_entry.id   AF-A0AA38F7P7-F1
#
_cell.length_a   1.000
_cell.length_b   1.000
_cell.length_c   1.000
_cell.angle_alpha   90.00
_cell.angle_beta   90.00
_cell.angle_gamma   90.00
#
_symmetry.space_group_name_H-M   'P 1'
#
loop_
_entity.id
_entity.type
_entity.pdbx_description
1 polymer ?
#
loop_
_entity_poly.entity_id
_entity_poly.type
_entity_poly.pdbx_seq_one_letter_code
_entity_poly.pdbx_strand_id
1 'polypeptide(L)'
;MIITTSHAHSHFPLSDREWILAVAKEARMAASILRLHFHDCFVQGCDGSVLLDDTPTFTGEKTANANRNSIRGFEVIDSIKEKLESVCPGVVSCADIVTVAARDAVLLNGGGPYWDVPLGRKDSTTASLDDANNNIPTPKFYSAANSARK
;
A
#
# COMPACT_ATOMS: atom_id res chain seq x y z
N MET A 1 9.00 4.84 20.75
CA MET A 1 7.76 5.58 21.07
C MET A 1 6.61 4.68 20.64
N ILE A 2 6.01 3.95 21.59
CA ILE A 2 4.89 3.04 21.34
C ILE A 2 3.64 3.91 21.28
N ILE A 3 3.01 4.03 20.11
CA ILE A 3 1.71 4.68 20.02
C ILE A 3 0.69 3.71 20.59
N THR A 4 0.29 3.93 21.84
CA THR A 4 -0.82 3.24 22.48
C THR A 4 -2.13 3.66 21.83
N THR A 5 -2.96 2.68 21.52
CA THR A 5 -4.21 2.69 20.74
C THR A 5 -5.39 3.46 21.36
N SER A 6 -5.16 4.40 22.27
CA SER A 6 -6.27 5.14 22.93
C SER A 6 -6.26 6.65 22.71
N HIS A 7 -5.23 7.23 22.05
CA HIS A 7 -5.13 8.68 21.83
C HIS A 7 -4.71 9.07 20.39
N ALA A 8 -4.72 8.13 19.45
CA ALA A 8 -4.28 8.37 18.06
C ALA A 8 -5.35 9.03 17.17
N HIS A 9 -6.49 9.47 17.72
CA HIS A 9 -7.55 10.10 16.92
C HIS A 9 -7.37 11.60 16.66
N SER A 10 -6.34 12.25 17.21
CA SER A 10 -6.22 13.73 17.08
C SER A 10 -4.83 14.29 16.79
N HIS A 11 -3.78 13.47 16.66
CA HIS A 11 -2.40 14.00 16.52
C HIS A 11 -1.46 13.16 15.64
N PHE A 12 -1.97 12.55 14.57
CA PHE A 12 -1.18 12.56 13.34
C PHE A 12 -1.42 13.94 12.73
N PRO A 13 -0.41 14.82 12.56
CA PRO A 13 -0.60 16.06 11.83
C PRO A 13 -0.74 15.75 10.33
N LEU A 14 -1.83 15.09 9.96
CA LEU A 14 -2.38 15.03 8.61
C LEU A 14 -3.32 16.24 8.36
N SER A 15 -3.16 17.32 9.14
CA SER A 15 -3.85 18.59 8.90
C SER A 15 -3.44 19.24 7.56
N ASP A 16 -2.34 18.78 6.95
CA ASP A 16 -1.97 19.11 5.57
C ASP A 16 -2.40 17.95 4.67
N ARG A 17 -3.66 17.96 4.26
CA ARG A 17 -4.37 16.91 3.51
C ARG A 17 -3.86 16.73 2.05
N GLU A 18 -2.56 16.61 1.82
CA GLU A 18 -1.97 16.47 0.49
C GLU A 18 -2.40 15.19 -0.22
N TRP A 19 -2.51 14.06 0.48
CA TRP A 19 -3.01 12.82 -0.13
C TRP A 19 -4.51 12.91 -0.46
N ILE A 20 -5.29 13.69 0.29
CA ILE A 20 -6.69 13.98 -0.07
C ILE A 20 -6.73 14.85 -1.32
N LEU A 21 -5.79 15.78 -1.50
CA LEU A 21 -5.65 16.52 -2.76
C LEU A 21 -5.25 15.58 -3.90
N ALA A 22 -4.37 14.59 -3.67
CA ALA A 22 -4.03 13.58 -4.67
C ALA A 22 -5.24 12.71 -5.06
N VAL A 23 -6.05 12.27 -4.08
CA VAL A 23 -7.28 11.51 -4.31
C VAL A 23 -8.39 12.38 -4.91
N ALA A 24 -8.48 13.66 -4.56
CA ALA A 24 -9.44 14.60 -5.12
C ALA A 24 -9.08 14.99 -6.56
N LYS A 25 -7.77 15.11 -6.86
CA LYS A 25 -7.27 15.37 -8.21
C LYS A 25 -7.52 14.20 -9.14
N GLU A 26 -7.49 12.98 -8.61
CA GLU A 26 -7.83 11.78 -9.38
C GLU A 26 -8.63 10.77 -8.55
N ALA A 27 -9.94 10.69 -8.83
CA ALA A 27 -10.86 9.80 -8.11
C ALA A 27 -10.42 8.31 -8.11
N ARG A 28 -9.70 7.87 -9.15
CA ARG A 28 -9.19 6.49 -9.26
C ARG A 28 -7.99 6.21 -8.34
N MET A 29 -7.35 7.24 -7.78
CA MET A 29 -6.17 7.07 -6.94
C MET A 29 -6.49 6.28 -5.67
N ALA A 30 -7.65 6.50 -5.06
CA ALA A 30 -8.10 5.74 -3.90
C ALA A 30 -8.13 4.21 -4.18
N ALA A 31 -8.76 3.80 -5.28
CA ALA A 31 -8.78 2.40 -5.70
C ALA A 31 -7.37 1.86 -6.02
N SER A 32 -6.49 2.72 -6.54
CA SER A 32 -5.11 2.35 -6.88
C SER A 32 -4.26 2.08 -5.62
N ILE A 33 -4.37 2.93 -4.60
CA ILE A 33 -3.66 2.78 -3.32
C ILE A 33 -4.17 1.54 -2.56
N LEU A 34 -5.49 1.33 -2.54
CA LEU A 34 -6.06 0.12 -1.93
C LEU A 34 -5.51 -1.14 -2.61
N ARG A 35 -5.41 -1.13 -3.94
CA ARG A 35 -4.81 -2.21 -4.70
C ARG A 35 -3.31 -2.35 -4.42
N LEU A 36 -2.57 -1.25 -4.30
CA LEU A 36 -1.15 -1.28 -3.95
C LEU A 36 -0.93 -1.99 -2.61
N HIS A 37 -1.74 -1.68 -1.59
CA HIS A 37 -1.69 -2.36 -0.29
C HIS A 37 -2.00 -3.86 -0.40
N PHE A 38 -2.99 -4.24 -1.21
CA PHE A 38 -3.28 -5.66 -1.47
C PHE A 38 -2.06 -6.38 -2.08
N HIS A 39 -1.40 -5.75 -3.06
CA HIS A 39 -0.24 -6.33 -3.74
C HIS A 39 0.99 -6.43 -2.83
N ASP A 40 1.20 -5.44 -1.95
CA ASP A 40 2.22 -5.50 -0.88
C ASP A 40 1.96 -6.71 0.02
N CYS A 41 0.79 -6.77 0.66
CA CYS A 41 0.50 -7.80 1.65
C CYS A 41 0.48 -9.24 1.12
N PHE A 42 0.22 -9.45 -0.17
CA PHE A 42 0.15 -10.79 -0.77
C PHE A 42 1.54 -11.38 -1.14
N VAL A 43 2.58 -10.56 -1.11
CA VAL A 43 3.95 -10.95 -1.44
C VAL A 43 4.78 -10.72 -0.20
N GLN A 44 5.33 -11.78 0.40
CA GLN A 44 6.15 -11.73 1.63
C GLN A 44 5.58 -10.96 2.86
N GLY A 45 4.33 -10.48 2.80
CA GLY A 45 3.64 -9.76 3.88
C GLY A 45 3.58 -8.26 3.64
N CYS A 46 2.86 -7.52 4.49
CA CYS A 46 2.77 -6.06 4.35
C CYS A 46 4.06 -5.41 4.87
N ASP A 47 5.10 -5.34 4.04
CA ASP A 47 6.45 -4.92 4.45
C ASP A 47 7.04 -3.84 3.51
N GLY A 48 6.25 -3.30 2.59
CA GLY A 48 6.66 -2.25 1.67
C GLY A 48 7.60 -2.72 0.56
N SER A 49 7.84 -4.02 0.39
CA SER A 49 8.73 -4.56 -0.65
C SER A 49 8.30 -4.17 -2.06
N VAL A 50 6.99 -4.03 -2.29
CA VAL A 50 6.42 -3.62 -3.59
C VAL A 50 6.84 -2.20 -4.01
N LEU A 51 7.31 -1.38 -3.06
CA LEU A 51 7.75 -0.01 -3.31
C LEU A 51 9.20 0.06 -3.81
N LEU A 52 10.00 -0.99 -3.60
CA LEU A 52 11.41 -1.02 -3.98
C LEU A 52 11.58 -1.04 -5.50
N ASP A 53 12.41 -0.12 -6.01
CA ASP A 53 12.75 -0.02 -7.42
C ASP A 53 13.86 -1.00 -7.81
N ASP A 54 13.86 -1.39 -9.08
CA ASP A 54 14.95 -2.16 -9.67
C ASP A 54 16.26 -1.34 -9.60
N THR A 55 17.36 -2.02 -9.28
CA THR A 55 18.73 -1.51 -9.39
C THR A 55 19.58 -2.48 -10.21
N PRO A 56 20.83 -2.14 -10.60
CA PRO A 56 21.69 -3.05 -11.36
C PRO A 56 21.93 -4.42 -10.69
N THR A 57 21.74 -4.50 -9.37
CA THR A 57 22.01 -5.69 -8.54
C THR A 57 20.78 -6.20 -7.79
N PHE A 58 19.61 -5.60 -7.99
CA PHE A 58 18.38 -5.93 -7.26
C PHE A 58 17.19 -5.79 -8.19
N THR A 59 16.29 -6.78 -8.17
CA THR A 59 15.04 -6.74 -8.92
C THR A 59 13.89 -6.68 -7.94
N GLY A 60 13.12 -5.61 -8.01
CA GLY A 60 11.91 -5.39 -7.23
C GLY A 60 10.71 -6.11 -7.81
N GLU A 61 9.53 -5.79 -7.27
CA GLU A 61 8.28 -6.45 -7.66
C GLU A 61 7.52 -5.70 -8.75
N LYS A 62 7.88 -4.45 -9.05
CA LYS A 62 7.12 -3.58 -9.97
C LYS A 62 7.04 -4.15 -11.39
N THR A 63 7.99 -5.00 -11.79
CA THR A 63 8.04 -5.66 -13.10
C THR A 63 7.28 -7.00 -13.16
N ALA A 64 6.72 -7.48 -12.04
CA ALA A 64 5.89 -8.69 -11.99
C ALA A 64 4.68 -8.60 -12.93
N ASN A 65 4.19 -9.74 -13.41
CA ASN A 65 3.08 -9.84 -14.37
C ASN A 65 1.81 -9.11 -13.88
N ALA A 66 1.53 -9.17 -12.58
CA ALA A 66 0.36 -8.51 -11.98
C ALA A 66 0.58 -7.00 -11.72
N ASN A 67 1.84 -6.55 -11.69
CA ASN A 67 2.25 -5.20 -11.29
C ASN A 67 2.57 -4.30 -12.48
N ARG A 68 3.31 -4.83 -13.46
CA ARG A 68 3.84 -4.10 -14.60
C ARG A 68 2.72 -3.43 -15.39
N ASN A 69 2.84 -2.12 -15.59
CA ASN A 69 1.83 -1.28 -16.26
C ASN A 69 0.43 -1.39 -15.65
N SER A 70 0.34 -1.66 -14.34
CA SER A 70 -0.92 -2.03 -13.68
C SER A 70 -1.11 -1.36 -12.32
N ILE A 71 -0.26 -1.66 -11.33
CA ILE A 71 -0.29 -0.95 -10.03
C ILE A 71 0.34 0.44 -10.18
N ARG A 72 -0.12 1.38 -9.36
CA ARG A 72 0.20 2.82 -9.47
C ARG A 72 -0.10 3.54 -8.16
N GLY A 73 0.34 4.79 -8.07
CA GLY A 73 0.19 5.62 -6.86
C GLY A 73 1.45 5.66 -6.01
N PHE A 74 2.59 5.19 -6.54
CA PHE A 74 3.89 5.24 -5.88
C PHE A 74 4.28 6.68 -5.52
N GLU A 75 4.01 7.62 -6.42
CA GLU A 75 4.33 9.05 -6.26
C GLU A 75 3.55 9.69 -5.11
N VAL A 76 2.35 9.17 -4.83
CA VAL A 76 1.54 9.61 -3.68
C VAL A 76 2.15 9.10 -2.38
N ILE A 77 2.63 7.85 -2.37
CA ILE A 77 3.32 7.28 -1.21
C ILE A 77 4.65 8.02 -0.95
N ASP A 78 5.41 8.34 -2.00
CA ASP A 78 6.65 9.13 -1.90
C ASP A 78 6.41 10.51 -1.30
N SER A 79 5.39 11.23 -1.79
CA SER A 79 5.01 12.55 -1.26
C SER A 79 4.60 12.49 0.21
N ILE A 80 3.82 11.47 0.62
CA ILE A 80 3.46 11.26 2.03
C ILE A 80 4.72 10.98 2.86
N LYS A 81 5.62 10.12 2.36
CA LYS A 81 6.86 9.76 3.05
C LYS A 81 7.77 10.97 3.23
N GLU A 82 7.98 11.76 2.20
CA GLU A 82 8.79 12.99 2.25
C GLU A 82 8.28 13.95 3.32
N LYS A 83 6.96 14.19 3.36
CA LYS A 83 6.34 15.04 4.37
C LYS A 83 6.51 14.47 5.78
N LEU A 84 6.26 13.17 5.97
CA LEU A 84 6.42 12.53 7.27
C LEU A 84 7.87 12.55 7.75
N GLU A 85 8.84 12.35 6.87
CA GLU A 85 10.26 12.45 7.22
C GLU A 85 10.66 13.89 7.60
N SER A 86 10.02 14.91 7.03
CA SER A 86 10.26 16.32 7.44
C SER A 86 9.78 16.63 8.86
N VAL A 87 8.82 15.86 9.38
CA VAL A 87 8.20 16.07 10.71
C VAL A 87 8.74 15.11 11.75
N CYS A 88 8.92 13.83 11.37
CA CYS A 88 9.35 12.75 12.24
C CYS A 88 10.32 11.80 11.51
N PRO A 89 11.60 12.18 11.36
CA PRO A 89 12.59 11.40 10.63
C PRO A 89 12.75 9.98 11.15
N GLY A 90 12.66 8.98 10.27
CA GLY A 90 12.91 7.57 10.57
C GLY A 90 11.89 6.92 11.52
N VAL A 91 10.72 7.54 11.73
CA VAL A 91 9.72 7.03 12.67
C VAL A 91 8.67 6.16 11.98
N VAL A 92 8.16 6.59 10.83
CA VAL A 92 7.04 5.93 10.14
C VAL A 92 7.55 5.09 8.97
N SER A 93 7.25 3.80 8.98
CA SER A 93 7.61 2.88 7.89
C SER A 93 6.75 3.12 6.65
N CYS A 94 7.31 2.87 5.46
CA CYS A 94 6.57 2.88 4.21
C CYS A 94 5.42 1.85 4.21
N ALA A 95 5.64 0.68 4.82
CA ALA A 95 4.61 -0.34 5.01
C ALA A 95 3.37 0.19 5.79
N ASP A 96 3.59 0.92 6.88
CA ASP A 96 2.49 1.55 7.62
C ASP A 96 1.85 2.71 6.84
N ILE A 97 2.63 3.48 6.07
CA ILE A 97 2.08 4.52 5.18
C ILE A 97 1.09 3.92 4.18
N VAL A 98 1.49 2.87 3.46
CA VAL A 98 0.62 2.19 2.48
C VAL A 98 -0.64 1.63 3.15
N THR A 99 -0.49 1.04 4.33
CA THR A 99 -1.63 0.48 5.08
C THR A 99 -2.63 1.56 5.52
N VAL A 100 -2.14 2.67 6.09
CA VAL A 100 -3.01 3.78 6.50
C VAL A 100 -3.66 4.43 5.29
N ALA A 101 -2.89 4.68 4.22
CA ALA A 101 -3.39 5.27 2.99
C ALA A 101 -4.48 4.42 2.32
N ALA A 102 -4.40 3.09 2.42
CA ALA A 102 -5.45 2.19 1.92
C ALA A 102 -6.75 2.27 2.72
N ARG A 103 -6.70 2.36 4.07
CA ARG A 103 -7.90 2.60 4.90
C ARG A 103 -8.53 3.94 4.56
N ASP A 104 -7.70 4.96 4.50
CA ASP A 104 -8.06 6.32 4.18
C ASP A 104 -8.69 6.43 2.78
N ALA A 105 -8.18 5.69 1.80
CA ALA A 105 -8.78 5.57 0.47
C ALA A 105 -10.19 4.96 0.49
N VAL A 106 -10.44 3.93 1.32
CA VAL A 106 -11.78 3.32 1.47
C VAL A 106 -12.76 4.29 2.14
N LEU A 107 -12.30 5.02 3.15
CA LEU A 107 -13.12 6.00 3.86
C LEU A 107 -13.56 7.15 2.92
N LEU A 108 -12.62 7.71 2.16
CA LEU A 108 -12.90 8.89 1.33
C LEU A 108 -13.60 8.56 0.01
N ASN A 109 -13.40 7.36 -0.54
CA ASN A 109 -14.00 6.98 -1.82
C ASN A 109 -15.35 6.27 -1.62
N GLY A 110 -16.40 7.06 -1.41
CA GLY A 110 -17.78 6.56 -1.32
C GLY A 110 -18.27 6.26 0.09
N GLY A 111 -17.52 6.63 1.13
CA GLY A 111 -17.96 6.53 2.53
C GLY A 111 -17.89 5.11 3.10
N GLY A 112 -16.85 4.35 2.76
CA GLY A 112 -16.59 3.04 3.36
C GLY A 112 -16.41 3.11 4.89
N PRO A 113 -16.40 1.96 5.58
CA PRO A 113 -16.30 1.95 7.04
C PRO A 113 -14.96 2.52 7.50
N TYR A 114 -14.95 3.11 8.68
CA TYR A 114 -13.72 3.41 9.40
C TYR A 114 -13.32 2.19 10.23
N TRP A 115 -12.02 1.93 10.30
CA TRP A 115 -11.45 1.01 11.27
C TRP A 115 -10.06 1.50 11.72
N ASP A 116 -9.67 1.10 12.92
CA ASP A 116 -8.33 1.32 13.42
C ASP A 116 -7.36 0.36 12.73
N VAL A 117 -6.35 0.93 12.09
CA VAL A 117 -5.28 0.17 11.46
C VAL A 117 -4.24 -0.14 12.52
N PRO A 118 -3.93 -1.42 12.82
CA PRO A 118 -2.79 -1.75 13.66
C PRO A 118 -1.51 -1.26 12.99
N LEU A 119 -0.65 -0.55 13.72
CA LEU A 119 0.62 0.00 13.24
C LEU A 119 1.81 -0.69 13.91
N GLY A 120 3.01 -0.45 13.38
CA GLY A 120 4.27 -1.03 13.85
C GLY A 120 4.92 -1.95 12.83
N ARG A 121 4.48 -1.94 11.56
CA ARG A 121 5.16 -2.67 10.49
C ARG A 121 6.53 -2.05 10.24
N LYS A 122 7.46 -2.87 9.74
CA LYS A 122 8.79 -2.42 9.34
C LYS A 122 8.96 -2.64 7.85
N ASP A 123 9.79 -1.78 7.24
CA ASP A 123 10.11 -1.88 5.83
C ASP A 123 11.09 -3.02 5.58
N SER A 124 10.83 -3.78 4.52
CA SER A 124 11.71 -4.83 4.04
C SER A 124 12.93 -4.25 3.33
N THR A 125 14.03 -5.01 3.36
CA THR A 125 15.22 -4.73 2.55
C THR A 125 15.31 -5.68 1.36
N THR A 126 14.28 -6.51 1.13
CA THR A 126 14.21 -7.48 0.05
C THR A 126 12.85 -7.38 -0.65
N ALA A 127 12.81 -7.80 -1.91
CA ALA A 127 11.57 -7.98 -2.66
C ALA A 127 11.64 -9.31 -3.41
N SER A 128 10.48 -9.86 -3.76
CA SER A 128 10.39 -11.16 -4.41
C SER A 128 9.56 -11.10 -5.68
N LEU A 129 10.23 -10.88 -6.82
CA LEU A 129 9.60 -10.90 -8.13
C LEU A 129 8.88 -12.24 -8.41
N ASP A 130 9.47 -13.34 -7.96
CA ASP A 130 8.91 -14.68 -8.13
C ASP A 130 7.63 -14.85 -7.30
N ASP A 131 7.63 -14.45 -6.03
CA ASP A 131 6.42 -14.49 -5.21
C ASP A 131 5.34 -13.54 -5.74
N ALA A 132 5.71 -12.37 -6.25
CA ALA A 132 4.76 -11.47 -6.90
C ALA A 132 4.12 -12.08 -8.16
N ASN A 133 4.87 -12.90 -8.91
CA ASN A 133 4.34 -13.61 -10.07
C ASN A 133 3.46 -14.82 -9.69
N ASN A 134 3.72 -15.47 -8.56
CA ASN A 134 3.08 -16.72 -8.18
C ASN A 134 1.92 -16.57 -7.19
N ASN A 135 2.01 -15.60 -6.26
CA ASN A 135 1.07 -15.46 -5.15
C ASN A 135 -0.08 -14.51 -5.46
N ILE A 136 0.15 -13.51 -6.33
CA ILE A 136 -0.90 -12.55 -6.69
C ILE A 136 -1.90 -13.22 -7.64
N PRO A 137 -3.19 -13.34 -7.27
CA PRO A 137 -4.19 -14.00 -8.10
C PRO A 137 -4.37 -13.32 -9.45
N THR A 138 -4.47 -14.12 -10.51
CA THR A 138 -4.74 -13.59 -11.86
C THR A 138 -6.24 -13.42 -12.10
N PRO A 139 -6.67 -12.50 -12.99
CA PRO A 139 -8.10 -12.36 -13.32
C PRO A 139 -8.74 -13.60 -13.94
N LYS A 140 -7.93 -14.55 -14.44
CA LYS A 140 -8.36 -15.82 -15.00
C LYS A 140 -8.35 -16.95 -13.96
N PHE A 141 -8.28 -16.64 -12.66
CA PHE A 141 -8.40 -17.64 -11.62
C PHE A 141 -9.81 -18.26 -11.67
N TYR A 142 -9.91 -19.43 -12.31
CA TYR A 142 -11.11 -20.24 -12.22
C TYR A 142 -11.13 -20.87 -10.84
N SER A 143 -12.20 -20.63 -10.07
CA SER A 143 -12.49 -21.47 -8.92
C SER A 143 -12.61 -22.91 -9.42
N ALA A 144 -11.82 -23.85 -8.88
CA ALA A 144 -11.97 -25.28 -9.17
C ALA A 144 -13.43 -25.76 -8.96
N ALA A 145 -14.21 -25.05 -8.14
CA ALA A 145 -15.65 -25.25 -7.93
C ALA A 145 -16.56 -25.11 -9.16
N ASN A 146 -16.10 -24.46 -10.25
CA ASN A 146 -16.89 -24.26 -11.47
C ASN A 146 -16.39 -25.09 -12.67
N SER A 147 -15.24 -25.76 -12.57
CA SER A 147 -14.74 -26.63 -13.64
C SER A 147 -15.34 -28.04 -13.62
N ALA A 148 -16.00 -28.44 -12.52
CA ALA A 148 -16.73 -29.71 -12.39
C ALA A 148 -18.23 -29.60 -12.71
N ARG A 149 -18.69 -28.45 -13.25
CA ARG A 149 -20.09 -28.20 -13.65
C ARG A 149 -20.24 -27.84 -15.13
N LYS A 150 -19.39 -28.40 -15.99
CA LYS A 150 -19.62 -28.48 -17.44
C LYS A 150 -19.49 -29.91 -17.91
#